data_AF-A0A2M9BVS7-F1
#
_entry.id   AF-A0A2M9BVS7-F1
#
_cell.length_a   1.000
_cell.length_b   1.000
_cell.length_c   1.000
_cell.angle_alpha   90.00
_cell.angle_beta   90.00
_cell.angle_gamma   90.00
#
_symmetry.space_group_name_H-M   'P 1'
#
loop_
_entity.id
_entity.type
_entity.pdbx_description
1 polymer ?
#
loop_
_entity_poly.entity_id
_entity_poly.type
_entity_poly.pdbx_seq_one_letter_code
_entity_poly.pdbx_strand_id
1 'polypeptide(L)'
;MSKTTGRVRARGDRRVTRGGGPATVVLALFLTVATGAASASASWSASGTASVVAVTGTLSPPLDVTVPSTAMSDVPVSWTAASVGVGSSGYYVTRHPVDLGDPVDPGDPADPGVAVCASSPASPITTTACTDAAVPDGSYHYVVTAVHTSWTATSAPSEPVTVVNASALVVTTQPTDTLEDEPISPAPTVALVTAAGDPFPSAGVPVTLTIGSNPAGGALAGTTTVDTDASGLASFVGLAIDASGAGYSLSATSPGLTPASSDPFTVIEPFLGAARSFSVLAGSVISGGMTALSGDLGVSPGTTVTGFPPGTLGGDIHAGDPAAADAQLALTEAYDELLARAPDAAVSGDLGGLTLTPGTYHATAALLLTGTLIFDARGDPDAVFVVRTDAELSTAAGSVVELVDGAQASNVFWVVAAAAGTGEDSVFAGTILALGAITLGDAATLTGRALSRSPVTLSASVVTGVAPAATRAAELGRAGPP
;
A
#
# COMPACT_ATOMS: atom_id res chain seq x y z
N MET A 1 28.96 -8.52 57.09
CA MET A 1 28.56 -7.20 57.61
C MET A 1 27.04 -7.16 57.71
N SER A 2 26.55 -6.65 58.85
CA SER A 2 25.17 -6.38 59.30
C SER A 2 23.98 -7.19 58.78
N LYS A 3 23.42 -7.96 59.73
CA LYS A 3 22.11 -8.61 59.75
C LYS A 3 21.20 -7.74 60.62
N THR A 4 20.02 -7.34 60.12
CA THR A 4 19.06 -6.50 60.88
C THR A 4 18.06 -7.35 61.65
N THR A 5 17.76 -6.82 62.83
CA THR A 5 17.16 -7.38 64.03
C THR A 5 15.65 -7.57 63.98
N GLY A 6 15.14 -8.65 64.60
CA GLY A 6 13.77 -8.77 65.09
C GLY A 6 13.74 -9.68 66.31
N ARG A 7 13.57 -9.10 67.52
CA ARG A 7 13.69 -9.75 68.83
C ARG A 7 12.36 -9.60 69.57
N VAL A 8 11.78 -10.68 70.08
CA VAL A 8 10.90 -10.63 71.26
C VAL A 8 11.29 -11.74 72.22
N ARG A 9 11.53 -11.35 73.48
CA ARG A 9 11.99 -12.16 74.61
C ARG A 9 10.80 -12.80 75.33
N ALA A 10 10.96 -14.03 75.80
CA ALA A 10 10.32 -14.49 77.03
C ALA A 10 11.42 -15.04 77.96
N ARG A 11 11.46 -14.47 79.17
CA ARG A 11 12.52 -14.58 80.18
C ARG A 11 12.23 -15.81 81.05
N GLY A 12 13.11 -16.80 81.02
CA GLY A 12 13.16 -17.84 82.04
C GLY A 12 13.99 -17.35 83.23
N ASP A 13 13.50 -17.59 84.44
CA ASP A 13 14.33 -17.58 85.64
C ASP A 13 14.13 -18.89 86.39
N ARG A 14 15.23 -19.63 86.56
CA ARG A 14 15.34 -20.82 87.39
C ARG A 14 15.64 -20.38 88.83
N ARG A 15 15.02 -21.03 89.82
CA ARG A 15 15.67 -21.29 91.11
C ARG A 15 15.41 -22.74 91.53
N VAL A 16 16.50 -23.44 91.83
CA VAL A 16 16.56 -24.80 92.36
C VAL A 16 17.00 -24.70 93.82
N THR A 17 16.34 -25.45 94.71
CA THR A 17 16.89 -26.09 95.94
C THR A 17 15.79 -27.02 96.49
N ARG A 18 15.82 -28.35 96.24
CA ARG A 18 16.54 -29.46 96.92
C ARG A 18 16.03 -29.76 98.35
N GLY A 19 15.48 -30.96 98.55
CA GLY A 19 15.34 -31.57 99.88
C GLY A 19 14.39 -32.79 99.96
N GLY A 20 14.96 -33.99 100.16
CA GLY A 20 14.31 -35.11 100.88
C GLY A 20 13.56 -36.18 100.06
N GLY A 21 14.15 -37.37 99.88
CA GLY A 21 13.41 -38.61 99.54
C GLY A 21 12.97 -39.37 100.81
N PRO A 22 12.70 -40.69 100.78
CA PRO A 22 12.18 -41.56 99.71
C PRO A 22 10.92 -42.36 100.15
N ALA A 23 10.45 -43.26 99.27
CA ALA A 23 9.71 -44.50 99.53
C ALA A 23 8.17 -44.56 99.30
N THR A 24 7.82 -45.17 98.16
CA THR A 24 7.05 -46.41 97.96
C THR A 24 5.68 -46.67 98.63
N VAL A 25 4.72 -47.08 97.78
CA VAL A 25 3.74 -48.22 97.89
C VAL A 25 2.25 -47.83 97.64
N VAL A 26 1.81 -48.16 96.43
CA VAL A 26 0.62 -48.96 96.03
C VAL A 26 -0.72 -48.77 96.77
N LEU A 27 -1.67 -48.17 96.01
CA LEU A 27 -3.04 -48.61 95.68
C LEU A 27 -4.01 -49.05 96.80
N ALA A 28 -5.06 -48.25 97.02
CA ALA A 28 -6.42 -48.78 97.16
C ALA A 28 -7.48 -47.70 96.88
N LEU A 29 -8.28 -48.02 95.86
CA LEU A 29 -9.55 -47.48 95.41
C LEU A 29 -10.55 -47.24 96.56
N PHE A 30 -11.34 -46.16 96.56
CA PHE A 30 -12.77 -46.24 96.90
C PHE A 30 -13.57 -45.04 96.37
N LEU A 31 -14.79 -45.40 95.99
CA LEU A 31 -15.80 -44.74 95.17
C LEU A 31 -16.70 -43.83 96.04
N THR A 32 -17.08 -42.63 95.58
CA THR A 32 -18.49 -42.19 95.36
C THR A 32 -18.73 -40.67 95.40
N VAL A 33 -19.32 -40.19 94.29
CA VAL A 33 -20.45 -39.26 94.10
C VAL A 33 -20.53 -37.98 94.95
N ALA A 34 -20.42 -36.82 94.27
CA ALA A 34 -21.43 -35.74 94.33
C ALA A 34 -21.13 -34.57 93.35
N THR A 35 -22.09 -34.33 92.45
CA THR A 35 -22.60 -33.04 91.96
C THR A 35 -21.64 -31.96 91.41
N GLY A 36 -21.80 -31.71 90.10
CA GLY A 36 -21.78 -30.35 89.52
C GLY A 36 -20.42 -29.75 89.18
N ALA A 37 -19.86 -30.11 88.02
CA ALA A 37 -18.94 -29.26 87.26
C ALA A 37 -18.82 -29.80 85.82
N ALA A 38 -18.53 -28.90 84.89
CA ALA A 38 -18.44 -29.10 83.44
C ALA A 38 -17.70 -30.39 83.02
N SER A 39 -18.10 -30.95 81.87
CA SER A 39 -17.45 -32.07 81.20
C SER A 39 -15.93 -31.94 81.26
N ALA A 40 -15.30 -32.66 82.17
CA ALA A 40 -13.86 -32.80 82.21
C ALA A 40 -13.48 -33.69 81.02
N SER A 41 -12.93 -33.12 79.97
CA SER A 41 -12.29 -33.88 78.91
C SER A 41 -11.01 -34.49 79.45
N ALA A 42 -11.03 -35.80 79.72
CA ALA A 42 -9.82 -36.56 79.88
C ALA A 42 -9.26 -36.86 78.48
N SER A 43 -8.04 -36.41 78.20
CA SER A 43 -7.27 -36.92 77.07
C SER A 43 -6.36 -38.03 77.57
N TRP A 44 -6.44 -39.19 76.93
CA TRP A 44 -5.42 -40.21 77.00
C TRP A 44 -4.56 -40.11 75.75
N SER A 45 -3.25 -40.25 75.90
CA SER A 45 -2.37 -40.46 74.76
C SER A 45 -2.36 -41.95 74.43
N ALA A 46 -3.03 -42.34 73.34
CA ALA A 46 -2.85 -43.65 72.73
C ALA A 46 -1.70 -43.56 71.73
N SER A 47 -0.65 -44.36 71.93
CA SER A 47 0.42 -44.53 70.95
C SER A 47 -0.10 -45.42 69.81
N GLY A 48 -0.57 -44.80 68.73
CA GLY A 48 -0.84 -45.49 67.47
C GLY A 48 0.40 -45.54 66.59
N THR A 49 0.77 -46.73 66.11
CA THR A 49 1.77 -46.87 65.04
C THR A 49 1.08 -46.68 63.70
N ALA A 50 1.27 -45.52 63.07
CA ALA A 50 0.91 -45.31 61.67
C ALA A 50 2.07 -45.78 60.78
N SER A 51 1.82 -46.78 59.93
CA SER A 51 2.73 -47.11 58.84
C SER A 51 2.37 -46.23 57.64
N VAL A 52 3.24 -45.30 57.28
CA VAL A 52 3.10 -44.51 56.05
C VAL A 52 3.95 -45.21 54.99
N VAL A 53 3.32 -45.74 53.94
CA VAL A 53 4.05 -46.16 52.75
C VAL A 53 4.29 -44.91 51.93
N ALA A 54 5.51 -44.36 51.97
CA ALA A 54 5.92 -43.32 51.04
C ALA A 54 6.28 -44.00 49.71
N VAL A 55 5.53 -43.71 48.65
CA VAL A 55 5.94 -44.07 47.30
C VAL A 55 7.08 -43.12 46.92
N THR A 56 8.30 -43.64 46.81
CA THR A 56 9.43 -42.89 46.25
C THR A 56 9.31 -42.88 44.73
N GLY A 57 8.67 -41.86 44.18
CA GLY A 57 8.72 -41.54 42.76
C GLY A 57 9.72 -40.43 42.51
N THR A 58 10.35 -40.41 41.34
CA THR A 58 11.10 -39.26 40.83
C THR A 58 10.32 -38.65 39.67
N LEU A 59 10.08 -37.33 39.71
CA LEU A 59 9.61 -36.59 38.54
C LEU A 59 10.81 -36.35 37.63
N SER A 60 10.77 -36.89 36.42
CA SER A 60 11.85 -36.73 35.45
C SER A 60 11.64 -35.44 34.65
N PRO A 61 12.73 -34.71 34.32
CA PRO A 61 12.61 -33.49 33.53
C PRO A 61 12.19 -33.80 32.08
N PRO A 62 11.55 -32.84 31.39
CA PRO A 62 11.35 -32.93 29.94
C PRO A 62 12.68 -33.07 29.19
N LEU A 63 12.63 -33.72 28.03
CA LEU A 63 13.79 -33.96 27.17
C LEU A 63 13.60 -33.27 25.81
N ASP A 64 14.69 -33.13 25.05
CA ASP A 64 14.69 -32.68 23.66
C ASP A 64 13.93 -31.35 23.43
N VAL A 65 14.17 -30.34 24.28
CA VAL A 65 13.60 -29.00 24.04
C VAL A 65 14.19 -28.44 22.76
N THR A 66 13.33 -28.31 21.75
CA THR A 66 13.72 -27.98 20.38
C THR A 66 13.07 -26.67 19.97
N VAL A 67 13.90 -25.77 19.45
CA VAL A 67 13.56 -24.50 18.82
C VAL A 67 14.26 -24.43 17.46
N PRO A 68 13.76 -23.63 16.49
CA PRO A 68 14.51 -23.38 15.26
C PRO A 68 15.78 -22.58 15.56
N SER A 69 16.79 -22.65 14.69
CA SER A 69 18.01 -21.83 14.83
C SER A 69 17.73 -20.34 14.63
N THR A 70 16.70 -20.00 13.86
CA THR A 70 16.27 -18.63 13.58
C THR A 70 14.74 -18.55 13.61
N ALA A 71 14.20 -17.46 14.13
CA ALA A 71 12.77 -17.19 14.16
C ALA A 71 12.46 -15.73 13.82
N MET A 72 11.26 -15.50 13.28
CA MET A 72 10.79 -14.18 12.84
C MET A 72 9.61 -13.77 13.72
N SER A 73 9.85 -12.95 14.75
CA SER A 73 8.92 -12.64 15.85
C SER A 73 8.51 -13.86 16.70
N ASP A 74 7.95 -14.89 16.11
CA ASP A 74 7.32 -15.99 16.83
C ASP A 74 8.23 -17.22 16.86
N VAL A 75 8.48 -17.75 18.06
CA VAL A 75 9.34 -18.92 18.29
C VAL A 75 8.48 -20.13 18.64
N PRO A 76 8.38 -21.14 17.77
CA PRO A 76 7.78 -22.42 18.14
C PRO A 76 8.74 -23.18 19.05
N VAL A 77 8.23 -23.64 20.19
CA VAL A 77 8.96 -24.42 21.20
C VAL A 77 8.28 -25.76 21.35
N SER A 78 9.05 -26.85 21.28
CA SER A 78 8.55 -28.22 21.44
C SER A 78 9.47 -29.06 22.30
N TRP A 79 8.95 -30.09 22.96
CA TRP A 79 9.73 -30.97 23.83
C TRP A 79 9.13 -32.37 23.92
N THR A 80 9.91 -33.32 24.43
CA THR A 80 9.49 -34.69 24.69
C THR A 80 9.15 -34.85 26.18
N ALA A 81 7.94 -35.35 26.46
CA ALA A 81 7.54 -35.72 27.81
C ALA A 81 8.40 -36.87 28.36
N ALA A 82 8.76 -36.83 29.65
CA ALA A 82 9.55 -37.90 30.24
C ALA A 82 8.79 -39.24 30.25
N SER A 83 9.44 -40.32 29.81
CA SER A 83 8.86 -41.66 29.67
C SER A 83 9.03 -42.55 30.91
N VAL A 84 9.75 -42.06 31.93
CA VAL A 84 10.09 -42.81 33.15
C VAL A 84 9.85 -41.92 34.36
N GLY A 85 9.19 -42.46 35.40
CA GLY A 85 8.90 -41.74 36.64
C GLY A 85 7.42 -41.39 36.81
N VAL A 86 7.12 -40.47 37.73
CA VAL A 86 5.74 -39.96 37.92
C VAL A 86 5.42 -39.03 36.75
N GLY A 87 4.28 -39.23 36.08
CA GLY A 87 3.87 -38.40 34.95
C GLY A 87 3.57 -36.96 35.37
N SER A 88 4.04 -35.97 34.60
CA SER A 88 3.76 -34.56 34.85
C SER A 88 2.26 -34.22 34.73
N SER A 89 1.77 -33.33 35.58
CA SER A 89 0.42 -32.74 35.47
C SER A 89 0.37 -31.58 34.48
N GLY A 90 1.52 -31.02 34.09
CA GLY A 90 1.66 -30.00 33.06
C GLY A 90 3.07 -29.42 33.03
N TYR A 91 3.27 -28.39 32.20
CA TYR A 91 4.55 -27.75 31.94
C TYR A 91 4.42 -26.22 32.01
N TYR A 92 5.51 -25.53 32.30
CA TYR A 92 5.64 -24.10 31.97
C TYR A 92 6.99 -23.85 31.31
N VAL A 93 7.05 -22.82 30.49
CA VAL A 93 8.19 -22.49 29.63
C VAL A 93 8.72 -21.11 29.99
N THR A 94 10.04 -21.00 30.10
CA THR A 94 10.74 -19.72 30.29
C THR A 94 11.73 -19.46 29.16
N ARG A 95 11.78 -18.21 28.70
CA ARG A 95 12.76 -17.70 27.73
C ARG A 95 13.88 -16.97 28.46
N HIS A 96 15.11 -17.29 28.13
CA HIS A 96 16.31 -16.71 28.71
C HIS A 96 17.19 -16.10 27.62
N PRO A 97 17.73 -14.89 27.78
CA PRO A 97 18.70 -14.34 26.83
C PRO A 97 19.99 -15.17 26.82
N VAL A 98 20.64 -15.28 25.67
CA VAL A 98 21.98 -15.89 25.59
C VAL A 98 23.01 -14.89 26.09
N ASP A 99 23.48 -15.04 27.33
CA ASP A 99 24.64 -14.30 27.83
C ASP A 99 25.94 -15.07 27.53
N LEU A 100 26.85 -14.44 26.79
CA LEU A 100 28.11 -15.03 26.26
C LEU A 100 29.15 -15.41 27.35
N GLY A 101 28.78 -15.50 28.63
CA GLY A 101 29.70 -15.69 29.74
C GLY A 101 29.22 -16.55 30.92
N ASP A 102 27.95 -16.98 30.97
CA ASP A 102 27.43 -17.80 32.07
C ASP A 102 26.60 -18.97 31.52
N PRO A 103 26.92 -20.24 31.83
CA PRO A 103 26.01 -21.34 31.51
C PRO A 103 24.67 -21.12 32.22
N VAL A 104 23.58 -21.11 31.44
CA VAL A 104 22.20 -21.06 31.96
C VAL A 104 22.04 -22.11 33.07
N ASP A 105 21.94 -21.68 34.32
CA ASP A 105 21.61 -22.52 35.47
C ASP A 105 20.12 -22.36 35.78
N PRO A 106 19.26 -23.35 35.44
CA PRO A 106 17.83 -23.30 35.68
C PRO A 106 17.53 -23.35 37.19
N GLY A 107 17.64 -22.20 37.84
CA GLY A 107 17.63 -22.07 39.30
C GLY A 107 18.42 -20.88 39.83
N ASP A 108 19.21 -20.20 38.99
CA ASP A 108 19.89 -18.96 39.39
C ASP A 108 18.86 -17.84 39.63
N PRO A 109 18.74 -17.30 40.86
CA PRO A 109 17.87 -16.15 41.11
C PRO A 109 18.31 -14.87 40.37
N ALA A 110 19.52 -14.83 39.79
CA ALA A 110 19.99 -13.72 38.97
C ALA A 110 19.44 -13.74 37.53
N ASP A 111 19.02 -14.90 37.00
CA ASP A 111 18.34 -15.04 35.71
C ASP A 111 17.02 -15.82 35.86
N PRO A 112 15.93 -15.15 36.28
CA PRO A 112 14.65 -15.81 36.49
C PRO A 112 13.94 -16.24 35.18
N GLY A 113 14.45 -15.83 34.01
CA GLY A 113 13.77 -16.00 32.73
C GLY A 113 12.45 -15.23 32.61
N VAL A 114 11.94 -15.13 31.39
CA VAL A 114 10.61 -14.58 31.11
C VAL A 114 9.64 -15.74 30.88
N ALA A 115 8.53 -15.77 31.61
CA ALA A 115 7.48 -16.76 31.39
C ALA A 115 6.78 -16.52 30.05
N VAL A 116 6.68 -17.57 29.22
CA VAL A 116 6.16 -17.49 27.84
C VAL A 116 5.04 -18.49 27.61
N CYS A 117 4.45 -18.47 26.41
CA CYS A 117 3.36 -19.38 26.02
C CYS A 117 2.12 -19.32 26.94
N ALA A 118 1.88 -18.16 27.58
CA ALA A 118 0.85 -17.98 28.62
C ALA A 118 0.92 -19.04 29.74
N SER A 119 2.10 -19.61 29.97
CA SER A 119 2.35 -20.65 30.96
C SER A 119 3.03 -20.07 32.19
N SER A 120 2.77 -20.65 33.37
CA SER A 120 3.45 -20.27 34.60
C SER A 120 3.40 -21.41 35.62
N PRO A 121 4.15 -21.34 36.74
CA PRO A 121 4.03 -22.32 37.81
C PRO A 121 2.61 -22.47 38.38
N ALA A 122 1.81 -21.40 38.34
CA ALA A 122 0.42 -21.40 38.81
C ALA A 122 -0.58 -21.89 37.74
N SER A 123 -0.20 -21.82 36.47
CA SER A 123 -1.03 -22.17 35.31
C SER A 123 -0.21 -22.96 34.29
N PRO A 124 0.06 -24.26 34.54
CA PRO A 124 0.82 -25.09 33.62
C PRO A 124 -0.03 -25.51 32.41
N ILE A 125 0.62 -25.62 31.25
CA ILE A 125 0.03 -26.14 30.00
C ILE A 125 0.20 -27.66 29.91
N THR A 126 -0.73 -28.35 29.27
CA THR A 126 -0.70 -29.83 29.15
C THR A 126 -0.16 -30.33 27.82
N THR A 127 0.03 -29.43 26.86
CA THR A 127 0.64 -29.73 25.56
C THR A 127 2.15 -29.89 25.70
N THR A 128 2.77 -30.52 24.71
CA THR A 128 4.24 -30.67 24.61
C THR A 128 4.85 -29.75 23.54
N ALA A 129 4.10 -28.72 23.16
CA ALA A 129 4.53 -27.66 22.26
C ALA A 129 3.73 -26.39 22.53
N CYS A 130 4.35 -25.24 22.24
CA CYS A 130 3.72 -23.93 22.30
C CYS A 130 4.44 -22.93 21.39
N THR A 131 3.85 -21.75 21.20
CA THR A 131 4.48 -20.64 20.47
C THR A 131 4.68 -19.47 21.43
N ASP A 132 5.92 -19.00 21.53
CA ASP A 132 6.26 -17.73 22.15
C ASP A 132 6.12 -16.64 21.09
N ALA A 133 5.11 -15.79 21.19
CA ALA A 133 4.77 -14.80 20.19
C ALA A 133 5.38 -13.43 20.50
N ALA A 134 5.64 -12.62 19.47
CA ALA A 134 6.18 -11.27 19.59
C ALA A 134 7.49 -11.21 20.42
N VAL A 135 8.41 -12.12 20.13
CA VAL A 135 9.72 -12.15 20.78
C VAL A 135 10.58 -11.01 20.24
N PRO A 136 11.18 -10.17 21.11
CA PRO A 136 12.08 -9.11 20.67
C PRO A 136 13.32 -9.65 19.94
N ASP A 137 14.02 -8.77 19.21
CA ASP A 137 15.29 -9.11 18.58
C ASP A 137 16.32 -9.54 19.62
N GLY A 138 17.01 -10.65 19.35
CA GLY A 138 18.02 -11.17 20.25
C GLY A 138 18.25 -12.66 20.08
N SER A 139 19.21 -13.20 20.83
CA SER A 139 19.41 -14.65 20.91
C SER A 139 18.89 -15.17 22.25
N TYR A 140 18.15 -16.28 22.22
CA TYR A 140 17.50 -16.85 23.40
C TYR A 140 17.66 -18.36 23.48
N HIS A 141 17.61 -18.89 24.71
CA HIS A 141 17.37 -20.29 25.00
C HIS A 141 16.02 -20.46 25.70
N TYR A 142 15.41 -21.64 25.53
CA TYR A 142 14.15 -21.98 26.18
C TYR A 142 14.36 -23.14 27.16
N VAL A 143 13.71 -23.02 28.31
CA VAL A 143 13.73 -24.03 29.37
C VAL A 143 12.29 -24.44 29.68
N VAL A 144 12.06 -25.75 29.78
CA VAL A 144 10.74 -26.32 30.09
C VAL A 144 10.79 -26.97 31.46
N THR A 145 9.87 -26.57 32.34
CA THR A 145 9.74 -27.18 33.66
C THR A 145 8.46 -27.98 33.75
N ALA A 146 8.59 -29.28 34.02
CA ALA A 146 7.49 -30.16 34.35
C ALA A 146 7.01 -29.91 35.77
N VAL A 147 5.69 -29.95 35.98
CA VAL A 147 5.05 -29.76 37.28
C VAL A 147 4.17 -30.98 37.57
N HIS A 148 4.29 -31.53 38.78
CA HIS A 148 3.37 -32.54 39.31
C HIS A 148 3.08 -32.24 40.78
N THR A 149 1.88 -31.72 41.08
CA THR A 149 1.53 -31.24 42.43
C THR A 149 2.52 -30.19 42.96
N SER A 150 3.31 -30.50 43.99
CA SER A 150 4.38 -29.63 44.52
C SER A 150 5.78 -29.93 43.96
N TRP A 151 5.90 -30.93 43.08
CA TRP A 151 7.18 -31.34 42.50
C TRP A 151 7.41 -30.65 41.16
N THR A 152 8.63 -30.19 40.94
CA THR A 152 9.09 -29.62 39.66
C THR A 152 10.33 -30.33 39.17
N ALA A 153 10.47 -30.46 37.85
CA ALA A 153 11.67 -30.99 37.21
C ALA A 153 11.95 -30.21 35.92
N THR A 154 13.15 -29.65 35.81
CA THR A 154 13.52 -28.69 34.76
C THR A 154 14.42 -29.32 33.72
N SER A 155 14.12 -29.09 32.44
CA SER A 155 14.89 -29.59 31.30
C SER A 155 16.27 -28.93 31.22
N ALA A 156 17.16 -29.52 30.42
CA ALA A 156 18.28 -28.77 29.86
C ALA A 156 17.76 -27.61 28.98
N PRO A 157 18.54 -26.51 28.81
CA PRO A 157 18.19 -25.46 27.86
C PRO A 157 18.19 -25.99 26.42
N SER A 158 17.35 -25.40 25.58
CA SER A 158 17.39 -25.64 24.13
C SER A 158 18.70 -25.16 23.52
N GLU A 159 18.98 -25.57 22.29
CA GLU A 159 19.93 -24.85 21.43
C GLU A 159 19.48 -23.37 21.25
N PRO A 160 20.40 -22.43 20.99
CA PRO A 160 20.04 -21.02 20.87
C PRO A 160 19.21 -20.78 19.60
N VAL A 161 18.18 -19.93 19.75
CA VAL A 161 17.45 -19.34 18.62
C VAL A 161 17.88 -17.88 18.48
N THR A 162 18.08 -17.41 17.25
CA THR A 162 18.19 -15.97 16.95
C THR A 162 16.87 -15.46 16.41
N VAL A 163 16.30 -14.48 17.11
CA VAL A 163 15.05 -13.82 16.72
C VAL A 163 15.38 -12.52 16.02
N VAL A 164 14.75 -12.31 14.87
CA VAL A 164 14.78 -11.07 14.10
C VAL A 164 13.36 -10.60 13.80
N ASN A 165 13.12 -9.29 13.81
CA ASN A 165 11.83 -8.66 13.55
C ASN A 165 11.93 -7.70 12.35
N ALA A 166 10.79 -7.36 11.76
CA ALA A 166 10.70 -6.24 10.83
C ALA A 166 11.08 -4.94 11.56
N SER A 167 11.89 -4.11 10.89
CA SER A 167 12.38 -2.85 11.46
C SER A 167 12.17 -1.64 10.55
N ALA A 168 12.05 -1.89 9.25
CA ALA A 168 11.94 -0.86 8.24
C ALA A 168 11.09 -1.33 7.05
N LEU A 169 10.64 -0.35 6.28
CA LEU A 169 10.04 -0.54 4.97
C LEU A 169 11.07 -0.25 3.88
N VAL A 170 10.91 -0.87 2.71
CA VAL A 170 11.65 -0.54 1.49
C VAL A 170 10.67 -0.56 0.31
N VAL A 171 10.70 0.45 -0.55
CA VAL A 171 9.97 0.40 -1.82
C VAL A 171 10.80 -0.43 -2.79
N THR A 172 10.28 -1.58 -3.22
CA THR A 172 11.00 -2.54 -4.08
C THR A 172 10.64 -2.41 -5.54
N THR A 173 9.39 -2.02 -5.82
CA THR A 173 8.95 -1.63 -7.17
C THR A 173 8.65 -0.15 -7.13
N GLN A 174 9.48 0.64 -7.82
CA GLN A 174 9.35 2.09 -7.85
C GLN A 174 8.19 2.52 -8.75
N PRO A 175 7.46 3.59 -8.40
CA PRO A 175 6.60 4.27 -9.36
C PRO A 175 7.45 4.82 -10.52
N THR A 176 6.86 4.87 -11.71
CA THR A 176 7.43 5.57 -12.85
C THR A 176 6.51 6.71 -13.27
N ASP A 177 6.97 7.50 -14.24
CA ASP A 177 6.15 8.56 -14.82
C ASP A 177 4.80 7.98 -15.31
N THR A 178 3.73 8.68 -14.97
CA THR A 178 2.35 8.26 -15.29
C THR A 178 1.55 9.45 -15.78
N LEU A 179 0.42 9.21 -16.42
CA LEU A 179 -0.53 10.28 -16.73
C LEU A 179 -1.36 10.64 -15.49
N GLU A 180 -1.80 11.89 -15.41
CA GLU A 180 -2.80 12.35 -14.45
C GLU A 180 -4.08 11.51 -14.55
N ASP A 181 -4.69 11.21 -13.41
CA ASP A 181 -5.86 10.32 -13.24
C ASP A 181 -5.64 8.86 -13.67
N GLU A 182 -4.50 8.51 -14.26
CA GLU A 182 -4.21 7.15 -14.69
C GLU A 182 -3.45 6.37 -13.59
N PRO A 183 -3.73 5.06 -13.46
CA PRO A 183 -3.01 4.20 -12.55
C PRO A 183 -1.49 4.24 -12.77
N ILE A 184 -0.74 4.48 -11.69
CA ILE A 184 0.72 4.36 -11.66
C ILE A 184 1.10 2.92 -12.02
N SER A 185 1.86 2.78 -13.11
CA SER A 185 2.32 1.49 -13.64
C SER A 185 3.84 1.55 -13.88
N PRO A 186 4.64 0.64 -13.33
CA PRO A 186 4.23 -0.54 -12.55
C PRO A 186 3.67 -0.17 -11.17
N ALA A 187 2.79 -1.02 -10.64
CA ALA A 187 2.18 -0.82 -9.33
C ALA A 187 3.27 -0.76 -8.24
N PRO A 188 3.35 0.33 -7.45
CA PRO A 188 4.33 0.45 -6.38
C PRO A 188 4.21 -0.71 -5.39
N THR A 189 5.33 -1.27 -4.98
CA THR A 189 5.36 -2.40 -4.04
C THR A 189 6.33 -2.11 -2.91
N VAL A 190 5.90 -2.35 -1.67
CA VAL A 190 6.67 -2.09 -0.45
C VAL A 190 6.93 -3.40 0.28
N ALA A 191 8.16 -3.63 0.69
CA ALA A 191 8.60 -4.80 1.44
C ALA A 191 8.89 -4.46 2.91
N LEU A 192 8.63 -5.42 3.79
CA LEU A 192 9.16 -5.42 5.15
C LEU A 192 10.62 -5.90 5.12
N VAL A 193 11.51 -5.21 5.84
CA VAL A 193 12.90 -5.63 6.00
C VAL A 193 13.36 -5.62 7.46
N THR A 194 14.32 -6.48 7.77
CA THR A 194 15.01 -6.52 9.06
C THR A 194 15.99 -5.34 9.19
N ALA A 195 16.59 -5.17 10.37
CA ALA A 195 17.58 -4.10 10.60
C ALA A 195 18.85 -4.26 9.73
N ALA A 196 19.11 -5.46 9.23
CA ALA A 196 20.20 -5.75 8.30
C ALA A 196 19.83 -5.46 6.82
N GLY A 197 18.56 -5.16 6.53
CA GLY A 197 18.03 -4.94 5.18
C GLY A 197 17.54 -6.21 4.49
N ASP A 198 17.54 -7.36 5.17
CA ASP A 198 17.04 -8.62 4.61
C ASP A 198 15.50 -8.65 4.56
N PRO A 199 14.87 -9.27 3.53
CA PRO A 199 13.42 -9.40 3.44
C PRO A 199 12.81 -10.11 4.65
N PHE A 200 11.67 -9.61 5.13
CA PHE A 200 10.94 -10.16 6.29
C PHE A 200 9.55 -10.69 5.87
N PRO A 201 9.40 -12.00 5.62
CA PRO A 201 8.12 -12.59 5.23
C PRO A 201 7.12 -12.62 6.39
N SER A 202 6.16 -11.69 6.37
CA SER A 202 5.06 -11.63 7.33
C SER A 202 3.82 -11.07 6.67
N ALA A 203 2.70 -11.79 6.77
CA ALA A 203 1.41 -11.34 6.26
C ALA A 203 0.65 -10.48 7.29
N GLY A 204 -0.25 -9.63 6.80
CA GLY A 204 -1.21 -8.90 7.63
C GLY A 204 -0.66 -7.66 8.32
N VAL A 205 0.56 -7.22 7.99
CA VAL A 205 1.10 -5.93 8.44
C VAL A 205 0.54 -4.82 7.53
N PRO A 206 -0.20 -3.84 8.07
CA PRO A 206 -0.79 -2.77 7.27
C PRO A 206 0.28 -1.75 6.85
N VAL A 207 0.40 -1.51 5.55
CA VAL A 207 1.28 -0.49 4.99
C VAL A 207 0.43 0.59 4.32
N THR A 208 0.66 1.85 4.70
CA THR A 208 -0.04 3.01 4.12
C THR A 208 0.92 3.84 3.26
N LEU A 209 0.54 4.10 2.00
CA LEU A 209 1.18 5.06 1.12
C LEU A 209 0.46 6.41 1.17
N THR A 210 1.23 7.48 1.30
CA THR A 210 0.79 8.86 1.12
C THR A 210 1.71 9.58 0.13
N ILE A 211 1.29 10.74 -0.39
CA ILE A 211 2.22 11.59 -1.14
C ILE A 211 3.26 12.15 -0.17
N GLY A 212 4.54 11.97 -0.49
CA GLY A 212 5.69 12.56 0.21
C GLY A 212 5.92 13.99 -0.27
N SER A 213 6.50 14.13 -1.47
CA SER A 213 6.64 15.41 -2.16
C SER A 213 5.42 15.66 -3.05
N ASN A 214 4.74 16.79 -2.84
CA ASN A 214 3.52 17.17 -3.56
C ASN A 214 3.67 18.56 -4.21
N PRO A 215 4.40 18.68 -5.32
CA PRO A 215 4.74 19.96 -5.93
C PRO A 215 3.55 20.71 -6.54
N ALA A 216 2.56 19.99 -7.07
CA ALA A 216 1.39 20.57 -7.73
C ALA A 216 0.09 20.48 -6.92
N GLY A 217 0.15 19.93 -5.70
CA GLY A 217 -1.00 19.89 -4.79
C GLY A 217 -2.03 18.80 -5.08
N GLY A 218 -1.68 17.77 -5.85
CA GLY A 218 -2.56 16.65 -6.17
C GLY A 218 -2.95 15.80 -4.96
N ALA A 219 -4.03 15.04 -5.10
CA ALA A 219 -4.52 14.01 -4.20
C ALA A 219 -4.18 12.62 -4.74
N LEU A 220 -3.86 11.71 -3.82
CA LEU A 220 -3.62 10.30 -4.14
C LEU A 220 -4.96 9.56 -4.09
N ALA A 221 -5.38 9.02 -5.23
CA ALA A 221 -6.57 8.20 -5.37
C ALA A 221 -6.23 6.69 -5.27
N GLY A 222 -7.27 5.88 -5.07
CA GLY A 222 -7.15 4.41 -4.97
C GLY A 222 -7.04 3.88 -3.54
N THR A 223 -6.63 2.63 -3.40
CA THR A 223 -6.44 1.97 -2.09
C THR A 223 -5.06 2.31 -1.54
N THR A 224 -5.01 3.23 -0.58
CA THR A 224 -3.75 3.75 0.00
C THR A 224 -3.22 2.93 1.18
N THR A 225 -3.99 1.99 1.72
CA THR A 225 -3.54 1.05 2.77
C THR A 225 -3.74 -0.38 2.30
N VAL A 226 -2.66 -1.15 2.30
CA VAL A 226 -2.64 -2.56 1.86
C VAL A 226 -1.92 -3.40 2.91
N ASP A 227 -2.50 -4.53 3.27
CA ASP A 227 -1.85 -5.51 4.14
C ASP A 227 -0.81 -6.31 3.35
N THR A 228 0.33 -6.57 3.97
CA THR A 228 1.38 -7.42 3.40
C THR A 228 0.91 -8.86 3.18
N ASP A 229 1.41 -9.49 2.13
CA ASP A 229 1.22 -10.91 1.84
C ASP A 229 2.17 -11.81 2.65
N ALA A 230 2.12 -13.13 2.42
CA ALA A 230 2.98 -14.09 3.11
C ALA A 230 4.49 -13.90 2.85
N SER A 231 4.87 -13.15 1.82
CA SER A 231 6.25 -12.79 1.52
C SER A 231 6.69 -11.46 2.13
N GLY A 232 5.78 -10.77 2.85
CA GLY A 232 6.06 -9.46 3.46
C GLY A 232 5.96 -8.30 2.48
N LEU A 233 5.23 -8.48 1.36
CA LEU A 233 5.07 -7.47 0.32
C LEU A 233 3.65 -6.88 0.34
N ALA A 234 3.54 -5.56 0.26
CA ALA A 234 2.30 -4.82 0.03
C ALA A 234 2.35 -4.17 -1.36
N SER A 235 1.45 -4.59 -2.26
CA SER A 235 1.39 -4.11 -3.65
C SER A 235 0.18 -3.18 -3.86
N PHE A 236 0.44 -1.98 -4.35
CA PHE A 236 -0.56 -0.91 -4.45
C PHE A 236 -1.03 -0.72 -5.89
N VAL A 237 -1.98 -1.57 -6.30
CA VAL A 237 -2.57 -1.52 -7.64
C VAL A 237 -3.62 -0.42 -7.72
N GLY A 238 -3.60 0.36 -8.79
CA GLY A 238 -4.63 1.37 -9.07
C GLY A 238 -4.47 2.69 -8.31
N LEU A 239 -3.29 2.96 -7.74
CA LEU A 239 -2.98 4.30 -7.24
C LEU A 239 -2.83 5.28 -8.41
N ALA A 240 -3.41 6.46 -8.29
CA ALA A 240 -3.32 7.53 -9.28
C ALA A 240 -3.20 8.89 -8.58
N ILE A 241 -2.69 9.90 -9.28
CA ILE A 241 -2.61 11.28 -8.80
C ILE A 241 -3.36 12.18 -9.79
N ASP A 242 -4.20 13.06 -9.26
CA ASP A 242 -5.16 13.90 -10.00
C ASP A 242 -4.61 15.30 -10.37
N ALA A 243 -3.30 15.49 -10.32
CA ALA A 243 -2.67 16.73 -10.75
C ALA A 243 -1.30 16.49 -11.36
N SER A 244 -1.11 16.97 -12.58
CA SER A 244 0.18 16.96 -13.27
C SER A 244 1.27 17.75 -12.52
N GLY A 245 2.51 17.27 -12.57
CA GLY A 245 3.65 17.88 -11.89
C GLY A 245 4.88 16.98 -11.86
N ALA A 246 6.06 17.58 -11.83
CA ALA A 246 7.33 16.85 -11.75
C ALA A 246 7.88 16.83 -10.32
N GLY A 247 8.40 15.68 -9.89
CA GLY A 247 9.02 15.51 -8.58
C GLY A 247 8.06 15.04 -7.49
N TYR A 248 6.98 14.34 -7.86
CA TYR A 248 6.18 13.60 -6.90
C TYR A 248 6.99 12.47 -6.28
N SER A 249 6.72 12.15 -5.01
CA SER A 249 7.22 10.94 -4.36
C SER A 249 6.15 10.34 -3.46
N LEU A 250 6.23 9.04 -3.20
CA LEU A 250 5.35 8.34 -2.27
C LEU A 250 6.11 8.01 -0.98
N SER A 251 5.43 8.17 0.16
CA SER A 251 5.93 7.84 1.50
C SER A 251 5.18 6.64 2.05
N ALA A 252 5.90 5.55 2.31
CA ALA A 252 5.38 4.33 2.91
C ALA A 252 5.57 4.35 4.43
N THR A 253 4.49 4.08 5.16
CA THR A 253 4.48 4.07 6.62
C THR A 253 3.75 2.85 7.16
N SER A 254 4.16 2.38 8.33
CA SER A 254 3.50 1.33 9.09
C SER A 254 3.85 1.50 10.58
N PRO A 255 2.96 1.19 11.54
CA PRO A 255 3.24 1.37 12.96
C PRO A 255 4.50 0.62 13.43
N GLY A 256 5.43 1.34 14.07
CA GLY A 256 6.64 0.76 14.64
C GLY A 256 7.77 0.46 13.65
N LEU A 257 7.57 0.74 12.35
CA LEU A 257 8.59 0.54 11.31
C LEU A 257 9.18 1.88 10.84
N THR A 258 10.46 1.86 10.48
CA THR A 258 11.10 3.00 9.81
C THR A 258 10.46 3.20 8.43
N PRO A 259 9.97 4.41 8.10
CA PRO A 259 9.29 4.67 6.84
C PRO A 259 10.25 4.63 5.64
N ALA A 260 9.70 4.42 4.45
CA ALA A 260 10.43 4.47 3.19
C ALA A 260 9.87 5.56 2.27
N SER A 261 10.71 6.12 1.40
CA SER A 261 10.28 7.00 0.32
C SER A 261 10.58 6.34 -1.02
N SER A 262 9.69 6.53 -1.99
CA SER A 262 10.01 6.23 -3.39
C SER A 262 11.01 7.25 -3.96
N ASP A 263 11.58 6.89 -5.10
CA ASP A 263 12.23 7.83 -5.99
C ASP A 263 11.22 8.85 -6.54
N PRO A 264 11.68 10.03 -6.96
CA PRO A 264 10.81 11.00 -7.60
C PRO A 264 10.32 10.50 -8.97
N PHE A 265 9.07 10.81 -9.30
CA PHE A 265 8.45 10.56 -10.59
C PHE A 265 7.61 11.76 -11.04
N THR A 266 7.18 11.74 -12.29
CA THR A 266 6.38 12.80 -12.90
C THR A 266 4.96 12.32 -13.16
N VAL A 267 3.98 13.12 -12.76
CA VAL A 267 2.60 12.98 -13.23
C VAL A 267 2.46 13.91 -14.42
N ILE A 268 2.22 13.35 -15.58
CA ILE A 268 2.19 14.07 -16.85
C ILE A 268 0.74 14.38 -17.19
N GLU A 269 0.45 15.61 -17.56
CA GLU A 269 -0.88 15.96 -18.05
C GLU A 269 -1.14 15.19 -19.37
N PRO A 270 -2.31 14.56 -19.54
CA PRO A 270 -2.68 14.01 -20.84
C PRO A 270 -2.62 15.13 -21.89
N PHE A 271 -2.12 14.85 -23.11
CA PHE A 271 -1.73 15.86 -24.10
C PHE A 271 -2.73 17.00 -24.38
N LEU A 272 -4.05 16.77 -24.25
CA LEU A 272 -5.09 17.81 -24.42
C LEU A 272 -5.61 18.40 -23.11
N GLY A 273 -5.11 17.95 -21.96
CA GLY A 273 -5.50 18.42 -20.63
C GLY A 273 -7.00 18.47 -20.41
N ALA A 274 -7.47 19.55 -19.79
CA ALA A 274 -8.89 19.86 -19.62
C ALA A 274 -9.66 19.97 -20.95
N ALA A 275 -9.00 20.27 -22.09
CA ALA A 275 -9.67 20.33 -23.39
C ALA A 275 -10.11 18.95 -23.91
N ARG A 276 -9.69 17.85 -23.27
CA ARG A 276 -10.00 16.48 -23.70
C ARG A 276 -11.49 16.16 -23.76
N SER A 277 -12.32 16.73 -22.87
CA SER A 277 -13.76 16.45 -22.82
C SER A 277 -14.59 17.28 -23.83
N PHE A 278 -13.99 18.35 -24.37
CA PHE A 278 -14.66 19.25 -25.29
C PHE A 278 -14.67 18.70 -26.72
N SER A 279 -15.88 18.60 -27.30
CA SER A 279 -16.04 18.40 -28.74
C SER A 279 -15.73 19.68 -29.50
N VAL A 280 -16.13 20.82 -28.93
CA VAL A 280 -15.89 22.15 -29.48
C VAL A 280 -15.50 23.10 -28.35
N LEU A 281 -14.40 23.83 -28.56
CA LEU A 281 -13.92 24.87 -27.65
C LEU A 281 -13.60 26.14 -28.47
N ALA A 282 -14.05 27.30 -28.01
CA ALA A 282 -13.85 28.58 -28.70
C ALA A 282 -13.34 29.68 -27.76
N GLY A 283 -12.62 30.65 -28.33
CA GLY A 283 -12.09 31.79 -27.56
C GLY A 283 -13.10 32.90 -27.28
N SER A 284 -14.14 33.03 -28.13
CA SER A 284 -15.02 34.21 -28.09
C SER A 284 -16.51 33.92 -28.30
N VAL A 285 -16.88 33.30 -29.43
CA VAL A 285 -18.28 33.00 -29.76
C VAL A 285 -18.39 31.63 -30.42
N ILE A 286 -19.48 30.93 -30.10
CA ILE A 286 -19.90 29.72 -30.83
C ILE A 286 -21.25 29.96 -31.52
N SER A 287 -21.33 29.59 -32.79
CA SER A 287 -22.59 29.52 -33.55
C SER A 287 -22.82 28.11 -34.05
N GLY A 288 -23.89 27.46 -33.57
CA GLY A 288 -24.12 26.02 -33.71
C GLY A 288 -25.05 25.56 -34.82
N GLY A 289 -26.04 26.37 -35.23
CA GLY A 289 -27.07 25.91 -36.18
C GLY A 289 -27.79 24.62 -35.72
N MET A 290 -27.99 23.66 -36.63
CA MET A 290 -28.58 22.33 -36.33
C MET A 290 -27.53 21.26 -36.00
N THR A 291 -26.35 21.65 -35.50
CA THR A 291 -25.21 20.75 -35.28
C THR A 291 -25.45 19.76 -34.13
N ALA A 292 -24.90 18.55 -34.26
CA ALA A 292 -24.89 17.54 -33.20
C ALA A 292 -23.46 17.33 -32.67
N LEU A 293 -23.29 17.40 -31.34
CA LEU A 293 -22.01 17.20 -30.65
C LEU A 293 -22.13 16.01 -29.68
N SER A 294 -21.09 15.18 -29.56
CA SER A 294 -21.11 14.04 -28.63
C SER A 294 -20.58 14.35 -27.22
N GLY A 295 -19.87 15.46 -27.02
CA GLY A 295 -19.27 15.86 -25.74
C GLY A 295 -19.52 17.34 -25.41
N ASP A 296 -18.63 17.92 -24.60
CA ASP A 296 -18.82 19.26 -24.05
C ASP A 296 -18.62 20.36 -25.08
N LEU A 297 -19.26 21.50 -24.82
CA LEU A 297 -19.17 22.72 -25.60
C LEU A 297 -18.65 23.86 -24.73
N GLY A 298 -17.53 24.48 -25.09
CA GLY A 298 -16.88 25.48 -24.25
C GLY A 298 -16.58 26.78 -24.96
N VAL A 299 -16.80 27.92 -24.29
CA VAL A 299 -16.30 29.22 -24.75
C VAL A 299 -15.68 29.99 -23.59
N SER A 300 -14.46 30.48 -23.76
CA SER A 300 -13.76 31.33 -22.78
C SER A 300 -12.61 32.09 -23.45
N PRO A 301 -12.35 33.38 -23.10
CA PRO A 301 -13.07 34.21 -22.13
C PRO A 301 -14.43 34.72 -22.64
N GLY A 302 -14.80 34.40 -23.88
CA GLY A 302 -16.14 34.64 -24.37
C GLY A 302 -17.21 33.90 -23.57
N THR A 303 -18.46 34.33 -23.71
CA THR A 303 -19.61 33.76 -22.96
C THR A 303 -20.78 33.44 -23.88
N THR A 304 -20.63 33.64 -25.19
CA THR A 304 -21.75 33.55 -26.13
C THR A 304 -21.74 32.22 -26.87
N VAL A 305 -22.80 31.44 -26.65
CA VAL A 305 -23.13 30.24 -27.41
C VAL A 305 -24.52 30.44 -28.01
N THR A 306 -24.65 30.21 -29.32
CA THR A 306 -25.91 30.29 -30.06
C THR A 306 -26.12 29.03 -30.88
N GLY A 307 -27.38 28.68 -31.18
CA GLY A 307 -27.71 27.49 -31.97
C GLY A 307 -27.78 26.19 -31.17
N PHE A 308 -27.78 26.23 -29.84
CA PHE A 308 -28.04 25.08 -28.97
C PHE A 308 -29.13 25.46 -27.96
N PRO A 309 -30.43 25.35 -28.31
CA PRO A 309 -31.03 24.71 -29.50
C PRO A 309 -31.02 25.55 -30.81
N PRO A 310 -31.25 24.95 -32.01
CA PRO A 310 -31.76 23.59 -32.27
C PRO A 310 -30.70 22.49 -32.31
N GLY A 311 -29.40 22.82 -32.31
CA GLY A 311 -28.33 21.85 -32.17
C GLY A 311 -28.44 21.04 -30.87
N THR A 312 -27.83 19.85 -30.89
CA THR A 312 -27.83 18.90 -29.77
C THR A 312 -26.42 18.66 -29.27
N LEU A 313 -26.32 18.32 -27.99
CA LEU A 313 -25.06 18.09 -27.30
C LEU A 313 -25.16 16.81 -26.44
N GLY A 314 -24.04 16.10 -26.33
CA GLY A 314 -23.90 14.90 -25.50
C GLY A 314 -23.26 15.18 -24.13
N GLY A 315 -22.69 16.37 -23.91
CA GLY A 315 -22.04 16.79 -22.66
C GLY A 315 -22.73 17.97 -21.98
N ASP A 316 -21.96 18.97 -21.52
CA ASP A 316 -22.45 20.23 -20.94
C ASP A 316 -22.02 21.46 -21.74
N ILE A 317 -22.69 22.61 -21.53
CA ILE A 317 -22.28 23.92 -22.07
C ILE A 317 -21.54 24.70 -20.99
N HIS A 318 -20.27 24.99 -21.25
CA HIS A 318 -19.38 25.79 -20.42
C HIS A 318 -19.15 27.17 -21.04
N ALA A 319 -19.95 28.17 -20.64
CA ALA A 319 -19.90 29.52 -21.22
C ALA A 319 -19.27 30.54 -20.26
N GLY A 320 -17.96 30.73 -20.38
CA GLY A 320 -17.15 31.65 -19.57
C GLY A 320 -16.95 31.21 -18.12
N ASP A 321 -17.04 29.91 -17.86
CA ASP A 321 -16.79 29.32 -16.54
C ASP A 321 -15.31 28.86 -16.38
N PRO A 322 -14.91 28.41 -15.18
CA PRO A 322 -13.54 27.93 -14.96
C PRO A 322 -13.17 26.72 -15.83
N ALA A 323 -14.08 25.78 -16.08
CA ALA A 323 -13.78 24.59 -16.89
C ALA A 323 -13.42 24.96 -18.33
N ALA A 324 -14.15 25.90 -18.95
CA ALA A 324 -13.79 26.41 -20.28
C ALA A 324 -12.50 27.25 -20.27
N ALA A 325 -12.20 27.95 -19.16
CA ALA A 325 -10.94 28.69 -19.01
C ALA A 325 -9.73 27.75 -18.91
N ASP A 326 -9.82 26.69 -18.10
CA ASP A 326 -8.79 25.67 -17.95
C ASP A 326 -8.59 24.91 -19.26
N ALA A 327 -9.68 24.61 -19.98
CA ALA A 327 -9.59 24.00 -21.31
C ALA A 327 -8.88 24.89 -22.35
N GLN A 328 -9.03 26.23 -22.30
CA GLN A 328 -8.30 27.15 -23.17
C GLN A 328 -6.81 27.23 -22.83
N LEU A 329 -6.46 27.08 -21.55
CA LEU A 329 -5.08 26.97 -21.13
C LEU A 329 -4.47 25.66 -21.65
N ALA A 330 -5.12 24.52 -21.41
CA ALA A 330 -4.70 23.22 -21.92
C ALA A 330 -4.59 23.19 -23.45
N LEU A 331 -5.51 23.83 -24.18
CA LEU A 331 -5.40 24.02 -25.63
C LEU A 331 -4.12 24.78 -26.02
N THR A 332 -3.76 25.83 -25.26
CA THR A 332 -2.56 26.62 -25.53
C THR A 332 -1.31 25.77 -25.34
N GLU A 333 -1.24 25.00 -24.26
CA GLU A 333 -0.11 24.12 -23.95
C GLU A 333 0.03 23.00 -24.98
N ALA A 334 -1.08 22.34 -25.34
CA ALA A 334 -1.12 21.31 -26.38
C ALA A 334 -0.65 21.86 -27.74
N TYR A 335 -1.09 23.07 -28.11
CA TYR A 335 -0.66 23.75 -29.33
C TYR A 335 0.85 24.00 -29.33
N ASP A 336 1.39 24.56 -28.23
CA ASP A 336 2.81 24.89 -28.12
C ASP A 336 3.69 23.62 -28.09
N GLU A 337 3.24 22.54 -27.46
CA GLU A 337 3.95 21.26 -27.46
C GLU A 337 4.05 20.65 -28.88
N LEU A 338 2.94 20.59 -29.64
CA LEU A 338 2.97 20.08 -31.01
C LEU A 338 3.77 21.00 -31.94
N LEU A 339 3.76 22.30 -31.69
CA LEU A 339 4.58 23.24 -32.44
C LEU A 339 6.08 23.03 -32.15
N ALA A 340 6.45 22.64 -30.94
CA ALA A 340 7.84 22.38 -30.55
C ALA A 340 8.41 21.07 -31.14
N ARG A 341 7.57 20.12 -31.56
CA ARG A 341 8.04 18.85 -32.15
C ARG A 341 8.79 19.12 -33.47
N ALA A 342 9.97 18.54 -33.67
CA ALA A 342 10.70 18.73 -34.94
C ALA A 342 9.89 18.11 -36.11
N PRO A 343 9.77 18.78 -37.28
CA PRO A 343 9.12 18.20 -38.44
C PRO A 343 9.98 17.09 -39.04
N ASP A 344 9.36 15.94 -39.31
CA ASP A 344 9.96 14.82 -40.03
C ASP A 344 9.94 15.08 -41.55
N ALA A 345 8.92 15.79 -42.03
CA ALA A 345 8.77 16.12 -43.45
C ALA A 345 8.04 17.45 -43.69
N ALA A 346 8.23 18.02 -44.88
CA ALA A 346 7.46 19.17 -45.35
C ALA A 346 6.24 18.69 -46.16
N VAL A 347 5.13 19.42 -46.05
CA VAL A 347 3.93 19.29 -46.90
C VAL A 347 3.53 20.67 -47.40
N SER A 348 2.86 20.75 -48.56
CA SER A 348 2.50 22.05 -49.15
C SER A 348 1.38 21.92 -50.16
N GLY A 349 0.54 22.95 -50.26
CA GLY A 349 -0.50 23.04 -51.27
C GLY A 349 -1.70 22.14 -50.97
N ASP A 350 -2.14 21.39 -51.98
CA ASP A 350 -3.26 20.46 -51.85
C ASP A 350 -2.80 19.11 -51.30
N LEU A 351 -3.44 18.65 -50.23
CA LEU A 351 -3.19 17.36 -49.57
C LEU A 351 -3.94 16.19 -50.24
N GLY A 352 -4.84 16.49 -51.17
CA GLY A 352 -5.61 15.51 -51.93
C GLY A 352 -4.73 14.48 -52.64
N GLY A 353 -5.04 13.20 -52.44
CA GLY A 353 -4.34 12.06 -53.04
C GLY A 353 -3.05 11.66 -52.32
N LEU A 354 -2.68 12.33 -51.23
CA LEU A 354 -1.52 11.94 -50.42
C LEU A 354 -1.86 10.78 -49.48
N THR A 355 -0.83 9.98 -49.18
CA THR A 355 -0.82 9.02 -48.07
C THR A 355 0.31 9.41 -47.14
N LEU A 356 -0.05 9.82 -45.92
CA LEU A 356 0.89 10.22 -44.89
C LEU A 356 1.07 9.07 -43.90
N THR A 357 2.33 8.81 -43.55
CA THR A 357 2.73 7.81 -42.55
C THR A 357 2.94 8.48 -41.19
N PRO A 358 3.16 7.75 -40.10
CA PRO A 358 3.29 8.35 -38.77
C PRO A 358 4.45 9.36 -38.75
N GLY A 359 4.24 10.50 -38.11
CA GLY A 359 5.21 11.59 -38.06
C GLY A 359 4.62 13.00 -38.03
N THR A 360 5.52 13.97 -38.00
CA THR A 360 5.23 15.40 -37.93
C THR A 360 5.50 16.08 -39.27
N TYR A 361 4.47 16.68 -39.86
CA TYR A 361 4.49 17.37 -41.13
C TYR A 361 4.35 18.88 -40.93
N HIS A 362 5.08 19.66 -41.71
CA HIS A 362 5.01 21.13 -41.64
C HIS A 362 4.83 21.78 -43.01
N ALA A 363 3.89 22.72 -43.08
CA ALA A 363 3.65 23.61 -44.19
C ALA A 363 3.87 25.06 -43.77
N THR A 364 4.71 25.79 -44.50
CA THR A 364 4.92 27.23 -44.27
C THR A 364 3.86 28.11 -44.93
N ALA A 365 2.84 27.51 -45.56
CA ALA A 365 1.80 28.17 -46.32
C ALA A 365 0.47 27.44 -46.14
N ALA A 366 -0.60 28.03 -46.69
CA ALA A 366 -1.94 27.50 -46.56
C ALA A 366 -2.04 26.09 -47.17
N LEU A 367 -2.79 25.23 -46.48
CA LEU A 367 -3.11 23.90 -46.92
C LEU A 367 -4.55 23.86 -47.45
N LEU A 368 -4.71 23.20 -48.58
CA LEU A 368 -5.99 22.83 -49.13
C LEU A 368 -6.12 21.31 -49.05
N LEU A 369 -7.33 20.80 -48.89
CA LEU A 369 -7.64 19.40 -49.13
C LEU A 369 -8.76 19.32 -50.16
N THR A 370 -8.45 18.77 -51.33
CA THR A 370 -9.44 18.41 -52.35
C THR A 370 -9.45 16.90 -52.55
N GLY A 371 -10.58 16.25 -52.29
CA GLY A 371 -10.68 14.78 -52.39
C GLY A 371 -10.18 14.09 -51.13
N THR A 372 -9.43 13.00 -51.26
CA THR A 372 -9.07 12.13 -50.13
C THR A 372 -7.61 12.29 -49.69
N LEU A 373 -7.38 12.49 -48.40
CA LEU A 373 -6.08 12.33 -47.74
C LEU A 373 -6.13 11.07 -46.88
N ILE A 374 -5.10 10.23 -46.97
CA ILE A 374 -5.01 8.98 -46.20
C ILE A 374 -3.93 9.12 -45.11
N PHE A 375 -4.27 8.76 -43.87
CA PHE A 375 -3.30 8.45 -42.82
C PHE A 375 -3.17 6.94 -42.65
N ASP A 376 -1.97 6.43 -42.90
CA ASP A 376 -1.64 5.00 -42.82
C ASP A 376 -0.73 4.74 -41.62
N ALA A 377 -1.25 4.03 -40.62
CA ALA A 377 -0.54 3.71 -39.40
C ALA A 377 0.38 2.48 -39.52
N ARG A 378 0.39 1.78 -40.66
CA ARG A 378 1.26 0.63 -40.94
C ARG A 378 1.15 -0.49 -39.89
N GLY A 379 -0.04 -0.67 -39.34
CA GLY A 379 -0.35 -1.69 -38.33
C GLY A 379 -0.09 -1.26 -36.88
N ASP A 380 0.36 -0.03 -36.63
CA ASP A 380 0.60 0.50 -35.28
C ASP A 380 -0.57 1.37 -34.81
N PRO A 381 -1.48 0.89 -33.94
CA PRO A 381 -2.60 1.68 -33.47
C PRO A 381 -2.17 2.91 -32.65
N ASP A 382 -0.97 2.93 -32.09
CA ASP A 382 -0.44 4.04 -31.30
C ASP A 382 0.28 5.09 -32.18
N ALA A 383 0.26 4.91 -33.51
CA ALA A 383 0.84 5.83 -34.47
C ALA A 383 0.25 7.25 -34.37
N VAL A 384 1.13 8.25 -34.26
CA VAL A 384 0.79 9.67 -34.16
C VAL A 384 1.08 10.42 -35.46
N PHE A 385 0.14 11.27 -35.86
CA PHE A 385 0.24 12.14 -37.02
C PHE A 385 0.02 13.58 -36.60
N VAL A 386 0.98 14.45 -36.90
CA VAL A 386 0.88 15.88 -36.61
C VAL A 386 1.03 16.63 -37.92
N VAL A 387 0.00 17.35 -38.36
CA VAL A 387 0.06 18.21 -39.55
C VAL A 387 -0.02 19.65 -39.11
N ARG A 388 1.00 20.43 -39.45
CA ARG A 388 1.14 21.83 -39.01
C ARG A 388 1.16 22.76 -40.19
N THR A 389 0.47 23.89 -40.07
CA THR A 389 0.55 24.97 -41.06
C THR A 389 0.71 26.33 -40.39
N ASP A 390 1.62 27.14 -40.94
CA ASP A 390 1.84 28.54 -40.53
C ASP A 390 0.73 29.48 -41.06
N ALA A 391 -0.28 28.93 -41.76
CA ALA A 391 -1.36 29.67 -42.38
C ALA A 391 -2.71 28.93 -42.23
N GLU A 392 -3.63 29.11 -43.19
CA GLU A 392 -4.97 28.54 -43.16
C GLU A 392 -4.99 27.07 -43.60
N LEU A 393 -5.90 26.30 -42.99
CA LEU A 393 -6.29 24.97 -43.46
C LEU A 393 -7.72 25.03 -44.00
N SER A 394 -7.92 24.62 -45.25
CA SER A 394 -9.25 24.59 -45.87
C SER A 394 -9.50 23.25 -46.56
N THR A 395 -10.73 22.75 -46.54
CA THR A 395 -11.13 21.59 -47.34
C THR A 395 -12.19 21.98 -48.37
N ALA A 396 -12.13 21.40 -49.56
CA ALA A 396 -13.19 21.49 -50.54
C ALA A 396 -14.41 20.66 -50.09
N ALA A 397 -15.58 20.95 -50.66
CA ALA A 397 -16.79 20.16 -50.38
C ALA A 397 -16.59 18.68 -50.74
N GLY A 398 -17.09 17.78 -49.89
CA GLY A 398 -16.99 16.33 -50.05
C GLY A 398 -15.58 15.76 -49.87
N SER A 399 -14.64 16.52 -49.30
CA SER A 399 -13.29 16.02 -49.03
C SER A 399 -13.27 15.02 -47.88
N VAL A 400 -12.31 14.08 -47.90
CA VAL A 400 -12.24 12.97 -46.95
C VAL A 400 -10.85 12.87 -46.33
N VAL A 401 -10.79 12.74 -45.01
CA VAL A 401 -9.62 12.26 -44.27
C VAL A 401 -9.90 10.81 -43.90
N GLU A 402 -9.19 9.89 -44.54
CA GLU A 402 -9.33 8.45 -44.38
C GLU A 402 -8.23 7.90 -43.45
N LEU A 403 -8.62 7.04 -42.52
CA LEU A 403 -7.72 6.38 -41.57
C LEU A 403 -7.64 4.90 -41.93
N VAL A 404 -6.43 4.40 -42.17
CA VAL A 404 -6.22 3.00 -42.59
C VAL A 404 -5.17 2.31 -41.72
N ASP A 405 -5.15 0.98 -41.77
CA ASP A 405 -4.14 0.11 -41.16
C ASP A 405 -3.84 0.42 -39.69
N GLY A 406 -4.89 0.71 -38.92
CA GLY A 406 -4.81 0.94 -37.47
C GLY A 406 -4.80 2.42 -37.06
N ALA A 407 -4.78 3.36 -38.01
CA ALA A 407 -4.76 4.79 -37.68
C ALA A 407 -6.01 5.19 -36.89
N GLN A 408 -5.81 5.94 -35.81
CA GLN A 408 -6.88 6.40 -34.92
C GLN A 408 -7.01 7.91 -34.96
N ALA A 409 -8.25 8.42 -35.03
CA ALA A 409 -8.53 9.86 -35.03
C ALA A 409 -8.06 10.57 -33.75
N SER A 410 -7.96 9.84 -32.62
CA SER A 410 -7.37 10.34 -31.37
C SER A 410 -5.87 10.67 -31.48
N ASN A 411 -5.18 10.13 -32.47
CA ASN A 411 -3.75 10.32 -32.71
C ASN A 411 -3.44 11.23 -33.92
N VAL A 412 -4.45 11.88 -34.50
CA VAL A 412 -4.28 12.83 -35.61
C VAL A 412 -4.49 14.25 -35.09
N PHE A 413 -3.48 15.11 -35.25
CA PHE A 413 -3.48 16.48 -34.78
C PHE A 413 -3.24 17.46 -35.92
N TRP A 414 -4.07 18.49 -35.99
CA TRP A 414 -3.99 19.58 -36.97
C TRP A 414 -3.67 20.88 -36.24
N VAL A 415 -2.44 21.36 -36.37
CA VAL A 415 -1.97 22.60 -35.73
C VAL A 415 -2.00 23.73 -36.74
N VAL A 416 -2.89 24.70 -36.54
CA VAL A 416 -3.20 25.72 -37.53
C VAL A 416 -2.97 27.11 -36.96
N ALA A 417 -1.99 27.84 -37.49
CA ALA A 417 -1.64 29.17 -37.00
C ALA A 417 -2.66 30.25 -37.40
N ALA A 418 -3.56 29.96 -38.35
CA ALA A 418 -4.64 30.86 -38.77
C ALA A 418 -6.02 30.19 -38.65
N ALA A 419 -6.95 30.52 -39.55
CA ALA A 419 -8.26 29.88 -39.58
C ALA A 419 -8.17 28.44 -40.08
N ALA A 420 -9.11 27.60 -39.64
CA ALA A 420 -9.29 26.25 -40.18
C ALA A 420 -10.74 26.06 -40.59
N GLY A 421 -11.00 25.38 -41.70
CA GLY A 421 -12.37 25.13 -42.11
C GLY A 421 -12.55 23.89 -42.97
N THR A 422 -13.74 23.32 -42.87
CA THR A 422 -14.18 22.23 -43.74
C THR A 422 -15.23 22.72 -44.72
N GLY A 423 -15.17 22.21 -45.95
CA GLY A 423 -16.24 22.36 -46.92
C GLY A 423 -17.49 21.55 -46.53
N GLU A 424 -18.60 21.84 -47.21
CA GLU A 424 -19.85 21.07 -47.12
C GLU A 424 -19.60 19.57 -47.34
N ASP A 425 -20.33 18.70 -46.64
CA ASP A 425 -20.25 17.24 -46.75
C ASP A 425 -18.84 16.64 -46.55
N SER A 426 -17.89 17.39 -45.97
CA SER A 426 -16.55 16.85 -45.70
C SER A 426 -16.59 15.80 -44.59
N VAL A 427 -15.78 14.75 -44.71
CA VAL A 427 -15.53 13.75 -43.66
C VAL A 427 -14.12 13.97 -43.13
N PHE A 428 -14.01 14.57 -41.95
CA PHE A 428 -12.74 14.98 -41.36
C PHE A 428 -12.43 14.14 -40.11
N ALA A 429 -11.14 13.90 -39.85
CA ALA A 429 -10.68 13.13 -38.70
C ALA A 429 -9.50 13.84 -38.01
N GLY A 430 -9.48 13.81 -36.68
CA GLY A 430 -8.43 14.38 -35.85
C GLY A 430 -8.87 15.55 -34.98
N THR A 431 -7.95 16.00 -34.13
CA THR A 431 -8.12 17.19 -33.29
C THR A 431 -7.57 18.41 -34.01
N ILE A 432 -8.41 19.41 -34.27
CA ILE A 432 -8.00 20.70 -34.83
C ILE A 432 -7.68 21.65 -33.68
N LEU A 433 -6.43 22.14 -33.62
CA LEU A 433 -5.96 23.17 -32.70
C LEU A 433 -5.64 24.42 -33.52
N ALA A 434 -6.54 25.42 -33.50
CA ALA A 434 -6.41 26.62 -34.31
C ALA A 434 -6.26 27.88 -33.47
N LEU A 435 -5.32 28.76 -33.85
CA LEU A 435 -5.24 30.12 -33.28
C LEU A 435 -6.36 31.01 -33.84
N GLY A 436 -6.73 30.81 -35.11
CA GLY A 436 -7.81 31.50 -35.80
C GLY A 436 -9.15 30.76 -35.71
N ALA A 437 -10.17 31.32 -36.37
CA ALA A 437 -11.52 30.80 -36.33
C ALA A 437 -11.61 29.40 -36.94
N ILE A 438 -12.49 28.56 -36.39
CA ILE A 438 -12.85 27.27 -37.00
C ILE A 438 -14.24 27.36 -37.62
N THR A 439 -14.38 26.94 -38.88
CA THR A 439 -15.69 26.81 -39.55
C THR A 439 -15.92 25.38 -40.02
N LEU A 440 -16.93 24.70 -39.49
CA LEU A 440 -17.38 23.43 -40.04
C LEU A 440 -18.52 23.68 -41.04
N GLY A 441 -18.31 23.24 -42.28
CA GLY A 441 -19.26 23.37 -43.38
C GLY A 441 -20.57 22.62 -43.15
N ASP A 442 -21.58 22.92 -43.98
CA ASP A 442 -22.89 22.28 -43.89
C ASP A 442 -22.78 20.76 -44.01
N ALA A 443 -23.48 20.02 -43.15
CA ALA A 443 -23.45 18.55 -43.11
C ALA A 443 -22.06 17.89 -42.96
N ALA A 444 -21.00 18.66 -42.66
CA ALA A 444 -19.67 18.11 -42.44
C ALA A 444 -19.64 17.22 -41.20
N THR A 445 -18.84 16.16 -41.25
CA THR A 445 -18.60 15.26 -40.11
C THR A 445 -17.16 15.38 -39.64
N LEU A 446 -16.97 15.47 -38.33
CA LEU A 446 -15.67 15.51 -37.69
C LEU A 446 -15.60 14.38 -36.64
N THR A 447 -14.73 13.41 -36.86
CA THR A 447 -14.35 12.43 -35.83
C THR A 447 -13.12 12.96 -35.11
N GLY A 448 -13.31 13.62 -33.98
CA GLY A 448 -12.27 14.33 -33.25
C GLY A 448 -12.81 15.55 -32.52
N ARG A 449 -12.10 16.69 -32.61
CA ARG A 449 -12.40 17.91 -31.86
C ARG A 449 -12.10 19.16 -32.66
N ALA A 450 -12.87 20.24 -32.44
CA ALA A 450 -12.60 21.56 -32.98
C ALA A 450 -12.27 22.54 -31.84
N LEU A 451 -10.97 22.77 -31.62
CA LEU A 451 -10.45 23.57 -30.51
C LEU A 451 -9.82 24.86 -31.06
N SER A 452 -10.48 26.00 -30.82
CA SER A 452 -10.08 27.30 -31.33
C SER A 452 -9.83 28.31 -30.20
N ARG A 453 -8.81 29.14 -30.38
CA ARG A 453 -8.60 30.36 -29.58
C ARG A 453 -9.41 31.56 -30.07
N SER A 454 -10.25 31.34 -31.09
CA SER A 454 -11.06 32.31 -31.82
C SER A 454 -12.51 31.80 -31.92
N PRO A 455 -13.42 32.45 -32.66
CA PRO A 455 -14.78 31.94 -32.82
C PRO A 455 -14.84 30.57 -33.50
N VAL A 456 -15.88 29.79 -33.18
CA VAL A 456 -16.22 28.56 -33.91
C VAL A 456 -17.61 28.68 -34.52
N THR A 457 -17.72 28.41 -35.82
CA THR A 457 -18.98 28.42 -36.58
C THR A 457 -19.27 27.02 -37.10
N LEU A 458 -20.49 26.54 -36.87
CA LEU A 458 -20.95 25.19 -37.19
C LEU A 458 -22.28 25.32 -37.94
N SER A 459 -22.47 24.53 -38.98
CA SER A 459 -23.69 24.51 -39.79
C SER A 459 -24.13 23.08 -40.00
N ALA A 460 -25.17 22.64 -39.29
CA ALA A 460 -25.72 21.27 -39.39
C ALA A 460 -24.68 20.14 -39.40
N SER A 461 -23.53 20.36 -38.75
CA SER A 461 -22.41 19.43 -38.77
C SER A 461 -22.60 18.33 -37.71
N VAL A 462 -21.78 17.29 -37.73
CA VAL A 462 -21.72 16.28 -36.67
C VAL A 462 -20.30 16.17 -36.14
N VAL A 463 -20.09 16.42 -34.85
CA VAL A 463 -18.80 16.25 -34.18
C VAL A 463 -18.89 15.08 -33.20
N THR A 464 -18.13 14.03 -33.49
CA THR A 464 -18.00 12.84 -32.64
C THR A 464 -16.64 12.88 -31.97
N GLY A 465 -16.62 13.14 -30.67
CA GLY A 465 -15.43 13.08 -29.83
C GLY A 465 -14.81 11.69 -29.83
N VAL A 466 -13.48 11.65 -29.68
CA VAL A 466 -12.70 10.42 -29.61
C VAL A 466 -12.19 10.22 -28.18
N ALA A 467 -12.26 8.99 -27.65
CA ALA A 467 -11.64 8.68 -26.37
C ALA A 467 -10.14 9.03 -26.41
N PRO A 468 -9.54 9.49 -25.30
CA PRO A 468 -8.11 9.75 -25.26
C PRO A 468 -7.35 8.49 -25.66
N ALA A 469 -6.32 8.64 -26.48
CA ALA A 469 -5.42 7.54 -26.79
C ALA A 469 -4.78 7.06 -25.48
N ALA A 470 -4.89 5.76 -25.21
CA ALA A 470 -4.01 5.14 -24.24
C ALA A 470 -2.57 5.29 -24.78
N THR A 471 -1.64 5.65 -23.89
CA THR A 471 -0.19 5.53 -24.04
C THR A 471 0.57 6.77 -24.54
N ARG A 472 1.17 7.50 -23.59
CA ARG A 472 2.48 8.16 -23.79
C ARG A 472 3.45 7.74 -22.69
N ALA A 473 3.83 6.46 -22.69
CA ALA A 473 4.91 5.94 -21.83
C ALA A 473 6.23 5.70 -22.59
N ALA A 474 6.28 5.84 -23.92
CA ALA A 474 7.40 5.31 -24.71
C ALA A 474 8.42 6.30 -25.29
N GLU A 475 8.19 7.63 -25.29
CA GLU A 475 9.03 8.54 -26.12
C GLU A 475 9.64 9.77 -25.42
N LEU A 476 9.95 9.70 -24.12
CA LEU A 476 10.78 10.72 -23.44
C LEU A 476 12.14 10.19 -22.96
N GLY A 477 12.60 9.06 -23.51
CA GLY A 477 13.78 8.35 -22.99
C GLY A 477 14.76 7.77 -24.01
N ARG A 478 15.12 8.46 -25.10
CA ARG A 478 16.48 8.38 -25.72
C ARG A 478 16.60 9.23 -27.00
N ALA A 479 17.17 10.42 -26.85
CA ALA A 479 18.04 10.99 -27.87
C ALA A 479 19.37 11.35 -27.19
N GLY A 480 20.27 10.36 -27.08
CA GLY A 480 21.68 10.64 -26.84
C GLY A 480 22.33 10.99 -28.19
N PRO A 481 23.20 12.02 -28.27
CA PRO A 481 23.86 12.37 -29.52
C PRO A 481 24.91 11.31 -29.93
N PRO A 482 25.28 11.24 -31.23
CA PRO A 482 26.15 10.21 -31.80
C PRO A 482 27.59 10.22 -31.28
#